data_AF-A0A7L4R7M9-F1
#
_entry.id   AF-A0A7L4R7M9-F1
#
_cell.length_a   1.000
_cell.length_b   1.000
_cell.length_c   1.000
_cell.angle_alpha   90.00
_cell.angle_beta   90.00
_cell.angle_gamma   90.00
#
_symmetry.space_group_name_H-M   'P 1'
#
loop_
_entity.id
_entity.type
_entity.pdbx_description
1 polymer ?
#
loop_
_entity_poly.entity_id
_entity_poly.type
_entity_poly.pdbx_seq_one_letter_code
_entity_poly.pdbx_strand_id
1 'polypeptide(L)'
;MKKTEYSFVQEAEDVLHTLDASKHDDYDLPEFSKEVPAASRKHESGDTVTVEYDWKESKNESIRVKRIDFRKGEDLDGLYRVAARDGADSICFKHNNNTYIIRKTVREIAQALYNAYGKIKGAIESVIGYIRTVLGHEYVLAKVEGPAWAFDKRISKESVTYVDVDNLDRKSKSKLCEMVAERISELHATNVIIGRFTLNNILLGNNDVRFTDLRKLRVSRKRSFVIDEFKSILQYLFAIGVASREDVYCAIAYYAAQNEDGCEEWYQDKTGKKAADQLDIASRIEQEIYS
;
A
#
# COMPACT_ATOMS: atom_id res chain seq x y z
N MET A 1 37.95 13.88 10.34
CA MET A 1 37.44 13.73 8.96
C MET A 1 38.05 12.48 8.34
N LYS A 2 37.25 11.43 8.14
CA LYS A 2 37.62 10.27 7.32
C LYS A 2 36.69 10.27 6.11
N LYS A 3 37.25 10.42 4.91
CA LYS A 3 36.57 10.24 3.63
C LYS A 3 36.31 8.74 3.47
N THR A 4 35.06 8.37 3.23
CA THR A 4 34.72 7.05 2.72
C THR A 4 34.32 7.24 1.27
N GLU A 5 35.18 6.78 0.36
CA GLU A 5 34.92 6.72 -1.08
C GLU A 5 34.07 5.48 -1.37
N TYR A 6 33.01 5.65 -2.16
CA TYR A 6 32.23 4.54 -2.70
C TYR A 6 32.62 4.39 -4.18
N SER A 7 33.29 3.28 -4.49
CA SER A 7 33.53 2.84 -5.87
C SER A 7 32.25 2.19 -6.41
N PHE A 8 31.60 2.84 -7.38
CA PHE A 8 30.57 2.21 -8.18
C PHE A 8 31.25 1.39 -9.28
N VAL A 9 31.17 0.07 -9.18
CA VAL A 9 31.47 -0.81 -10.30
C VAL A 9 30.26 -0.75 -11.23
N GLN A 10 30.47 -0.14 -12.38
CA GLN A 10 29.57 -0.15 -13.53
C GLN A 10 29.81 -1.47 -14.26
N GLU A 11 28.87 -2.41 -14.20
CA GLU A 11 28.81 -3.50 -15.18
C GLU A 11 27.74 -3.15 -16.21
N ALA A 12 28.22 -3.04 -17.45
CA ALA A 12 27.43 -2.79 -18.64
C ALA A 12 26.79 -4.09 -19.16
N GLU A 13 25.80 -3.90 -20.04
CA GLU A 13 25.15 -4.89 -20.90
C GLU A 13 23.89 -5.59 -20.36
N ASP A 14 22.79 -4.83 -20.26
CA ASP A 14 21.46 -5.38 -20.59
C ASP A 14 21.16 -5.07 -22.06
N VAL A 15 21.49 -6.03 -22.94
CA VAL A 15 21.02 -6.04 -24.33
C VAL A 15 19.53 -6.37 -24.30
N LEU A 16 18.71 -5.35 -24.58
CA LEU A 16 17.28 -5.51 -24.87
C LEU A 16 17.11 -6.43 -26.09
N HIS A 17 16.73 -7.68 -25.87
CA HIS A 17 16.05 -8.45 -26.89
C HIS A 17 14.67 -7.84 -27.10
N THR A 18 14.55 -6.98 -28.12
CA THR A 18 13.27 -6.60 -28.72
C THR A 18 12.62 -7.86 -29.29
N LEU A 19 11.55 -8.33 -28.67
CA LEU A 19 10.64 -9.30 -29.28
C LEU A 19 9.74 -8.56 -30.27
N ASP A 20 9.77 -9.02 -31.52
CA ASP A 20 9.02 -8.47 -32.65
C ASP A 20 7.51 -8.38 -32.37
N ALA A 21 7.00 -7.16 -32.52
CA ALA A 21 5.58 -6.85 -32.49
C ALA A 21 4.95 -7.10 -33.86
N SER A 22 4.62 -8.34 -34.19
CA SER A 22 3.65 -8.62 -35.27
C SER A 22 3.22 -10.09 -35.34
N LYS A 23 2.32 -10.52 -34.44
CA LYS A 23 1.26 -11.48 -34.76
C LYS A 23 0.06 -11.18 -33.86
N HIS A 24 -0.92 -10.49 -34.44
CA HIS A 24 -2.29 -10.52 -33.93
C HIS A 24 -2.86 -11.89 -34.29
N ASP A 25 -2.86 -12.81 -33.32
CA ASP A 25 -3.73 -13.98 -33.38
C ASP A 25 -5.04 -13.60 -32.66
N ASP A 26 -6.14 -13.68 -33.41
CA ASP A 26 -7.50 -13.65 -32.88
C ASP A 26 -7.65 -14.79 -31.86
N TYR A 27 -7.77 -14.46 -30.58
CA TYR A 27 -8.00 -15.45 -29.53
C TYR A 27 -9.47 -15.45 -29.10
N ASP A 28 -10.18 -16.49 -29.55
CA ASP A 28 -11.40 -17.00 -28.95
C ASP A 28 -11.15 -17.43 -27.48
N LEU A 29 -11.81 -16.76 -26.53
CA LEU A 29 -12.09 -17.16 -25.12
C LEU A 29 -10.89 -17.44 -24.16
N PRO A 30 -11.05 -17.20 -22.83
CA PRO A 30 -9.93 -17.02 -21.89
C PRO A 30 -9.34 -18.34 -21.39
N GLU A 31 -8.06 -18.59 -21.66
CA GLU A 31 -7.32 -19.73 -21.11
C GLU A 31 -6.87 -19.47 -19.66
N PHE A 32 -7.59 -20.03 -18.69
CA PHE A 32 -6.94 -20.46 -17.45
C PHE A 32 -5.99 -21.62 -17.80
N SER A 33 -4.72 -21.52 -17.45
CA SER A 33 -3.76 -22.62 -17.63
C SER A 33 -4.20 -23.90 -16.90
N LYS A 34 -4.12 -25.07 -17.58
CA LYS A 34 -4.59 -26.41 -17.13
C LYS A 34 -3.90 -27.01 -15.88
N GLU A 35 -3.02 -26.29 -15.20
CA GLU A 35 -2.28 -26.84 -14.07
C GLU A 35 -3.02 -26.69 -12.75
N VAL A 36 -3.43 -27.81 -12.18
CA VAL A 36 -4.07 -27.93 -10.86
C VAL A 36 -3.13 -28.62 -9.87
N PRO A 37 -3.24 -28.31 -8.57
CA PRO A 37 -2.49 -29.01 -7.54
C PRO A 37 -2.87 -30.51 -7.48
N ALA A 38 -1.93 -31.35 -7.09
CA ALA A 38 -2.12 -32.80 -6.94
C ALA A 38 -3.10 -33.15 -5.81
N ALA A 39 -3.06 -32.35 -4.74
CA ALA A 39 -3.98 -32.45 -3.61
C ALA A 39 -4.14 -31.07 -2.96
N SER A 40 -5.22 -30.89 -2.20
CA SER A 40 -5.41 -29.75 -1.33
C SER A 40 -5.89 -30.19 0.05
N ARG A 41 -5.52 -29.42 1.08
CA ARG A 41 -6.00 -29.60 2.46
C ARG A 41 -6.53 -28.27 2.95
N LYS A 42 -7.79 -28.27 3.40
CA LYS A 42 -8.46 -27.11 3.97
C LYS A 42 -8.58 -27.27 5.47
N HIS A 43 -8.25 -26.22 6.21
CA HIS A 43 -8.42 -26.13 7.64
C HIS A 43 -9.08 -24.79 7.99
N GLU A 44 -10.00 -24.79 8.95
CA GLU A 44 -10.65 -23.58 9.43
C GLU A 44 -10.40 -23.42 10.92
N SER A 45 -10.00 -22.22 11.33
CA SER A 45 -9.73 -21.89 12.73
C SER A 45 -10.12 -20.44 13.02
N GLY A 46 -11.02 -20.24 13.98
CA GLY A 46 -11.60 -18.93 14.27
C GLY A 46 -12.22 -18.29 13.02
N ASP A 47 -11.77 -17.08 12.68
CA ASP A 47 -12.19 -16.32 11.49
C ASP A 47 -11.28 -16.53 10.27
N THR A 48 -10.36 -17.51 10.32
CA THR A 48 -9.39 -17.77 9.24
C THR A 48 -9.62 -19.13 8.60
N VAL A 49 -9.50 -19.16 7.27
CA VAL A 49 -9.44 -20.34 6.44
C VAL A 49 -8.01 -20.48 5.92
N THR A 50 -7.43 -21.67 6.08
CA THR A 50 -6.12 -22.01 5.55
C THR A 50 -6.30 -23.11 4.51
N VAL A 51 -5.73 -22.93 3.32
CA VAL A 51 -5.66 -23.95 2.29
C VAL A 51 -4.20 -24.20 1.93
N GLU A 52 -3.79 -25.46 1.99
CA GLU A 52 -2.49 -25.92 1.53
C GLU A 52 -2.66 -26.71 0.23
N TYR A 53 -1.84 -26.41 -0.76
CA TYR A 53 -1.84 -27.10 -2.04
C TYR A 53 -0.53 -27.86 -2.24
N ASP A 54 -0.66 -29.11 -2.65
CA ASP A 54 0.47 -29.95 -3.02
C ASP A 54 0.65 -29.93 -4.53
N TRP A 55 1.87 -29.68 -5.01
CA TRP A 55 2.18 -29.53 -6.43
C TRP A 55 3.13 -30.63 -6.88
N LYS A 56 2.88 -31.18 -8.08
CA LYS A 56 3.88 -32.00 -8.75
C LYS A 56 5.09 -31.14 -9.12
N GLU A 57 6.29 -31.71 -9.05
CA GLU A 57 7.52 -31.02 -9.44
C GLU A 57 7.39 -30.43 -10.84
N SER A 58 7.67 -29.14 -10.96
CA SER A 58 7.70 -28.48 -12.26
C SER A 58 8.46 -27.15 -12.16
N LYS A 59 9.22 -26.86 -13.22
CA LYS A 59 9.96 -25.62 -13.44
C LYS A 59 9.04 -24.55 -14.04
N ASN A 60 8.05 -24.07 -13.29
CA ASN A 60 7.18 -23.00 -13.75
C ASN A 60 7.56 -21.68 -13.05
N GLU A 61 7.71 -20.61 -13.82
CA GLU A 61 8.05 -19.28 -13.34
C GLU A 61 6.83 -18.49 -12.83
N SER A 62 5.61 -19.04 -12.97
CA SER A 62 4.38 -18.40 -12.48
C SER A 62 4.08 -18.72 -11.02
N ILE A 63 3.31 -17.84 -10.37
CA ILE A 63 2.88 -18.01 -8.98
C ILE A 63 2.02 -19.26 -8.83
N ARG A 64 2.55 -20.23 -8.09
CA ARG A 64 1.83 -21.38 -7.56
C ARG A 64 1.72 -21.25 -6.05
N VAL A 65 0.48 -21.20 -5.57
CA VAL A 65 0.18 -21.08 -4.15
C VAL A 65 0.50 -22.41 -3.48
N LYS A 66 1.44 -22.41 -2.53
CA LYS A 66 1.70 -23.55 -1.64
C LYS A 66 0.75 -23.53 -0.46
N ARG A 67 0.50 -22.33 0.07
CA ARG A 67 -0.42 -22.09 1.18
C ARG A 67 -1.04 -20.72 1.03
N ILE A 68 -2.33 -20.63 1.33
CA ILE A 68 -3.05 -19.37 1.48
C ILE A 68 -3.80 -19.39 2.81
N ASP A 69 -3.76 -18.27 3.50
CA ASP A 69 -4.54 -17.99 4.70
C ASP A 69 -5.40 -16.77 4.42
N PHE A 70 -6.72 -16.86 4.62
CA PHE A 70 -7.66 -15.78 4.33
C PHE A 70 -8.86 -15.74 5.28
N ARG A 71 -9.56 -14.61 5.32
CA ARG A 71 -10.72 -14.41 6.21
C ARG A 71 -11.92 -15.23 5.76
N LYS A 72 -12.68 -15.79 6.71
CA LYS A 72 -13.97 -16.45 6.42
C LYS A 72 -14.91 -15.52 5.65
N GLY A 73 -15.64 -16.08 4.70
CA GLY A 73 -16.53 -15.35 3.81
C GLY A 73 -15.86 -14.84 2.54
N GLU A 74 -14.53 -14.86 2.47
CA GLU A 74 -13.82 -14.72 1.19
C GLU A 74 -13.78 -16.08 0.50
N ASP A 75 -14.18 -16.15 -0.77
CA ASP A 75 -14.15 -17.38 -1.55
C ASP A 75 -12.83 -17.46 -2.33
N LEU A 76 -11.77 -17.90 -1.63
CA LEU A 76 -10.41 -18.01 -2.16
C LEU A 76 -9.87 -19.45 -2.11
N ASP A 77 -10.70 -20.44 -1.77
CA ASP A 77 -10.34 -21.85 -1.75
C ASP A 77 -9.86 -22.36 -3.13
N GLY A 78 -10.29 -21.69 -4.20
CA GLY A 78 -9.90 -21.97 -5.58
C GLY A 78 -8.68 -21.18 -6.08
N LEU A 79 -8.00 -20.41 -5.22
CA LEU A 79 -6.82 -19.65 -5.64
C LEU A 79 -5.55 -20.50 -5.56
N TYR A 80 -5.36 -21.38 -6.55
CA TYR A 80 -4.17 -22.24 -6.64
C TYR A 80 -3.05 -21.63 -7.49
N ARG A 81 -3.37 -20.93 -8.58
CA ARG A 81 -2.38 -20.35 -9.50
C ARG A 81 -2.76 -18.93 -9.88
N VAL A 82 -1.76 -18.04 -9.90
CA VAL A 82 -1.88 -16.70 -10.45
C VAL A 82 -0.96 -16.62 -11.67
N ALA A 83 -1.51 -16.25 -12.82
CA ALA A 83 -0.79 -16.14 -14.09
C ALA A 83 0.11 -14.87 -14.12
N ALA A 84 1.05 -14.81 -13.20
CA ALA A 84 2.06 -13.76 -13.08
C ALA A 84 3.38 -14.37 -12.62
N ARG A 85 4.51 -13.73 -12.96
CA ARG A 85 5.85 -14.19 -12.57
C ARG A 85 5.98 -14.21 -11.04
N ASP A 86 6.40 -15.34 -10.49
CA ASP A 86 6.71 -15.44 -9.07
C ASP A 86 7.95 -14.60 -8.74
N GLY A 87 7.89 -13.93 -7.61
CA GLY A 87 8.87 -12.95 -7.16
C GLY A 87 8.60 -11.51 -7.56
N ALA A 88 7.54 -11.22 -8.34
CA ALA A 88 7.16 -9.86 -8.69
C ALA A 88 6.69 -9.04 -7.47
N ASP A 89 6.99 -7.74 -7.43
CA ASP A 89 6.71 -6.90 -6.26
C ASP A 89 5.20 -6.68 -6.00
N SER A 90 4.42 -6.52 -7.06
CA SER A 90 2.99 -6.25 -6.97
C SER A 90 2.27 -6.80 -8.20
N ILE A 91 1.14 -7.46 -8.00
CA ILE A 91 0.35 -8.07 -9.07
C ILE A 91 -1.13 -7.80 -8.81
N CYS A 92 -1.85 -7.37 -9.84
CA CYS A 92 -3.31 -7.23 -9.83
C CYS A 92 -3.93 -8.35 -10.68
N PHE A 93 -4.99 -9.00 -10.17
CA PHE A 93 -5.70 -10.07 -10.87
C PHE A 93 -7.18 -10.13 -10.47
N LYS A 94 -7.99 -10.83 -11.27
CA LYS A 94 -9.40 -11.12 -10.98
C LYS A 94 -9.60 -12.55 -10.53
N HIS A 95 -10.50 -12.74 -9.57
CA HIS A 95 -10.99 -14.05 -9.16
C HIS A 95 -12.45 -13.89 -8.68
N ASN A 96 -13.36 -14.77 -9.10
CA ASN A 96 -14.78 -14.72 -8.70
C ASN A 96 -15.42 -13.32 -8.81
N ASN A 97 -15.22 -12.63 -9.94
CA ASN A 97 -15.67 -11.26 -10.24
C ASN A 97 -15.14 -10.16 -9.31
N ASN A 98 -14.21 -10.46 -8.40
CA ASN A 98 -13.54 -9.49 -7.55
C ASN A 98 -12.13 -9.23 -8.06
N THR A 99 -11.65 -8.01 -7.86
CA THR A 99 -10.29 -7.61 -8.16
C THR A 99 -9.44 -7.71 -6.89
N TYR A 100 -8.25 -8.28 -7.02
CA TYR A 100 -7.31 -8.47 -5.93
C TYR A 100 -5.93 -7.93 -6.29
N ILE A 101 -5.23 -7.44 -5.28
CA ILE A 101 -3.84 -7.03 -5.37
C ILE A 101 -3.03 -7.92 -4.43
N ILE A 102 -1.98 -8.56 -4.93
CA ILE A 102 -0.96 -9.19 -4.08
C ILE A 102 0.32 -8.38 -4.11
N ARG A 103 0.95 -8.25 -2.94
CA ARG A 103 2.22 -7.52 -2.80
C ARG A 103 3.25 -8.38 -2.08
N LYS A 104 4.41 -8.54 -2.71
CA LYS A 104 5.51 -9.33 -2.17
C LYS A 104 6.06 -8.69 -0.92
N THR A 105 6.18 -9.47 0.14
CA THR A 105 6.65 -9.01 1.45
C THR A 105 7.41 -10.13 2.15
N VAL A 106 7.73 -9.94 3.43
CA VAL A 106 8.24 -11.00 4.31
C VAL A 106 7.11 -11.52 5.18
N ARG A 107 7.23 -12.78 5.63
CA ARG A 107 6.17 -13.51 6.33
C ARG A 107 5.66 -12.78 7.56
N GLU A 108 6.55 -12.24 8.38
CA GLU A 108 6.23 -11.55 9.63
C GLU A 108 5.38 -10.30 9.35
N ILE A 109 5.72 -9.56 8.28
CA ILE A 109 4.97 -8.37 7.87
C ILE A 109 3.60 -8.77 7.30
N ALA A 110 3.53 -9.80 6.45
CA ALA A 110 2.25 -10.27 5.91
C ALA A 110 1.25 -10.64 7.02
N GLN A 111 1.72 -11.41 8.00
CA GLN A 111 0.92 -11.81 9.15
C GLN A 111 0.53 -10.62 10.03
N ALA A 112 1.48 -9.71 10.29
CA ALA A 112 1.19 -8.50 11.06
C ALA A 112 0.13 -7.62 10.39
N LEU A 113 0.19 -7.42 9.06
CA LEU A 113 -0.79 -6.66 8.30
C LEU A 113 -2.17 -7.32 8.31
N TYR A 114 -2.22 -8.64 8.10
CA TYR A 114 -3.46 -9.41 8.16
C TYR A 114 -4.18 -9.26 9.51
N ASN A 115 -3.41 -9.33 10.60
CA ASN A 115 -3.92 -9.16 11.96
C ASN A 115 -4.30 -7.70 12.26
N ALA A 116 -3.47 -6.74 11.80
CA ALA A 116 -3.68 -5.32 12.02
C ALA A 116 -4.91 -4.79 11.29
N TYR A 117 -5.21 -5.31 10.09
CA TYR A 117 -6.38 -4.88 9.31
C TYR A 117 -7.66 -4.91 10.14
N GLY A 118 -7.84 -5.87 11.06
CA GLY A 118 -8.98 -5.92 11.96
C GLY A 118 -9.24 -4.63 12.76
N LYS A 119 -8.19 -3.84 13.02
CA LYS A 119 -8.23 -2.61 13.82
C LYS A 119 -8.29 -1.31 13.00
N ILE A 120 -7.78 -1.31 11.77
CA ILE A 120 -7.57 -0.09 10.95
C ILE A 120 -8.21 -0.19 9.55
N LYS A 121 -9.31 -0.96 9.43
CA LYS A 121 -9.95 -1.35 8.15
C LYS A 121 -10.23 -0.19 7.18
N GLY A 122 -10.55 0.99 7.71
CA GLY A 122 -10.95 2.14 6.89
C GLY A 122 -9.81 2.89 6.23
N ALA A 123 -8.59 2.81 6.78
CA ALA A 123 -7.47 3.63 6.32
C ALA A 123 -6.47 2.88 5.44
N ILE A 124 -6.48 1.55 5.45
CA ILE A 124 -5.58 0.73 4.66
C ILE A 124 -6.33 -0.15 3.65
N GLU A 125 -5.62 -0.68 2.65
CA GLU A 125 -6.19 -1.63 1.70
C GLU A 125 -6.87 -2.81 2.41
N SER A 126 -7.92 -3.38 1.79
CA SER A 126 -8.72 -4.43 2.40
C SER A 126 -7.92 -5.74 2.47
N VAL A 127 -7.06 -5.88 3.47
CA VAL A 127 -6.20 -7.06 3.64
C VAL A 127 -7.05 -8.24 4.09
N ILE A 128 -7.22 -9.19 3.18
CA ILE A 128 -8.08 -10.35 3.38
C ILE A 128 -7.31 -11.65 3.55
N GLY A 129 -6.00 -11.65 3.31
CA GLY A 129 -5.18 -12.85 3.45
C GLY A 129 -3.71 -12.65 3.15
N TYR A 130 -2.97 -13.75 3.13
CA TYR A 130 -1.60 -13.82 2.66
C TYR A 130 -1.32 -15.16 2.00
N ILE A 131 -0.34 -15.17 1.10
CA ILE A 131 0.00 -16.30 0.23
C ILE A 131 1.48 -16.63 0.39
N ARG A 132 1.77 -17.92 0.54
CA ARG A 132 3.10 -18.48 0.37
C ARG A 132 3.16 -19.29 -0.92
N THR A 133 4.14 -19.03 -1.77
CA THR A 133 4.32 -19.77 -3.02
C THR A 133 5.20 -21.00 -2.86
N VAL A 134 5.19 -21.88 -3.85
CA VAL A 134 6.06 -23.06 -3.91
C VAL A 134 7.55 -22.66 -3.89
N LEU A 135 7.91 -21.55 -4.54
CA LEU A 135 9.27 -21.02 -4.55
C LEU A 135 9.64 -20.26 -3.25
N GLY A 136 8.72 -20.19 -2.29
CA GLY A 136 8.97 -19.61 -0.97
C GLY A 136 8.82 -18.09 -0.91
N HIS A 137 8.23 -17.45 -1.92
CA HIS A 137 7.87 -16.04 -1.84
C HIS A 137 6.58 -15.86 -1.03
N GLU A 138 6.52 -14.76 -0.29
CA GLU A 138 5.41 -14.42 0.60
C GLU A 138 4.73 -13.15 0.08
N TYR A 139 3.40 -13.13 0.09
CA TYR A 139 2.60 -12.02 -0.40
C TYR A 139 1.48 -11.69 0.58
N VAL A 140 1.18 -10.42 0.76
CA VAL A 140 -0.09 -9.97 1.34
C VAL A 140 -1.13 -9.88 0.23
N LEU A 141 -2.36 -10.31 0.50
CA LEU A 141 -3.49 -10.29 -0.43
C LEU A 141 -4.53 -9.28 0.04
N ALA A 142 -4.82 -8.32 -0.82
CA ALA A 142 -5.82 -7.28 -0.59
C ALA A 142 -6.94 -7.35 -1.65
N LYS A 143 -8.17 -7.11 -1.22
CA LYS A 143 -9.35 -7.00 -2.08
C LYS A 143 -9.57 -5.55 -2.47
N VAL A 144 -9.88 -5.33 -3.75
CA VAL A 144 -10.32 -4.04 -4.28
C VAL A 144 -11.83 -4.06 -4.41
N GLU A 145 -12.50 -3.19 -3.67
CA GLU A 145 -13.96 -3.10 -3.67
C GLU A 145 -14.41 -2.13 -4.78
N GLY A 146 -15.00 -2.68 -5.84
CA GLY A 146 -15.49 -1.91 -6.97
C GLY A 146 -14.38 -1.32 -7.86
N PRO A 147 -14.72 -0.37 -8.75
CA PRO A 147 -13.75 0.40 -9.51
C PRO A 147 -12.86 1.23 -8.58
N ALA A 148 -11.56 1.23 -8.86
CA ALA A 148 -10.59 2.00 -8.12
C ALA A 148 -9.61 2.71 -9.04
N TRP A 149 -8.95 3.74 -8.53
CA TRP A 149 -7.88 4.45 -9.20
C TRP A 149 -6.60 4.37 -8.38
N ALA A 150 -5.46 4.36 -9.05
CA ALA A 150 -4.15 4.29 -8.40
C ALA A 150 -3.14 5.16 -9.15
N PHE A 151 -2.16 5.68 -8.42
CA PHE A 151 -1.00 6.37 -9.01
C PHE A 151 0.15 5.40 -9.32
N ASP A 152 0.05 4.14 -8.88
CA ASP A 152 1.02 3.10 -9.22
C ASP A 152 0.60 2.37 -10.51
N LYS A 153 1.29 2.68 -11.61
CA LYS A 153 1.02 2.05 -12.92
C LYS A 153 1.15 0.52 -12.90
N ARG A 154 1.96 -0.05 -11.99
CA ARG A 154 2.20 -1.51 -11.92
C ARG A 154 0.98 -2.30 -11.47
N ILE A 155 0.09 -1.68 -10.71
CA ILE A 155 -1.17 -2.30 -10.26
C ILE A 155 -2.35 -1.90 -11.15
N SER A 156 -2.11 -1.09 -12.19
CA SER A 156 -3.16 -0.72 -13.14
C SER A 156 -3.45 -1.90 -14.05
N LYS A 157 -4.48 -2.64 -13.67
CA LYS A 157 -5.05 -3.73 -14.42
C LYS A 157 -6.48 -3.92 -13.96
N GLU A 158 -7.32 -4.49 -14.83
CA GLU A 158 -8.68 -4.87 -14.48
C GLU A 158 -9.52 -3.66 -14.02
N SER A 159 -10.02 -3.69 -12.78
CA SER A 159 -10.84 -2.62 -12.19
C SER A 159 -10.02 -1.48 -11.57
N VAL A 160 -8.69 -1.50 -11.69
CA VAL A 160 -7.79 -0.47 -11.15
C VAL A 160 -7.23 0.38 -12.29
N THR A 161 -7.66 1.63 -12.34
CA THR A 161 -7.26 2.58 -13.39
C THR A 161 -6.08 3.43 -12.93
N TYR A 162 -5.03 3.53 -13.74
CA TYR A 162 -3.93 4.45 -13.49
C TYR A 162 -4.40 5.90 -13.63
N VAL A 163 -4.01 6.75 -12.68
CA VAL A 163 -4.22 8.20 -12.74
C VAL A 163 -2.88 8.90 -12.60
N ASP A 164 -2.63 9.82 -13.52
CA ASP A 164 -1.52 10.73 -13.42
C ASP A 164 -1.93 11.97 -12.61
N VAL A 165 -1.05 12.43 -11.72
CA VAL A 165 -1.26 13.62 -10.89
C VAL A 165 -1.42 14.86 -11.75
N ASP A 166 -0.67 14.93 -12.84
CA ASP A 166 -0.69 16.09 -13.74
C ASP A 166 -2.02 16.22 -14.48
N ASN A 167 -2.78 15.13 -14.58
CA ASN A 167 -4.12 15.12 -15.18
C ASN A 167 -5.22 15.51 -14.19
N LEU A 168 -4.92 15.69 -12.90
CA LEU A 168 -5.88 16.13 -11.91
C LEU A 168 -6.03 17.65 -11.92
N ASP A 169 -7.28 18.13 -11.97
CA ASP A 169 -7.56 19.54 -11.82
C ASP A 169 -7.28 20.01 -10.37
N ARG A 170 -7.23 21.33 -10.16
CA ARG A 170 -6.95 21.92 -8.84
C ARG A 170 -7.93 21.46 -7.77
N LYS A 171 -9.21 21.25 -8.12
CA LYS A 171 -10.25 20.87 -7.17
C LYS A 171 -10.07 19.42 -6.73
N SER A 172 -9.78 18.51 -7.66
CA SER A 172 -9.46 17.11 -7.39
C SER A 172 -8.18 16.96 -6.57
N LYS A 173 -7.15 17.77 -6.86
CA LYS A 173 -5.91 17.81 -6.09
C LYS A 173 -6.13 18.25 -4.63
N SER A 174 -6.87 19.33 -4.44
CA SER A 174 -7.27 19.81 -3.11
C SER A 174 -8.08 18.75 -2.35
N LYS A 175 -9.05 18.11 -3.02
CA LYS A 175 -9.85 17.03 -2.40
C LYS A 175 -9.01 15.81 -2.05
N LEU A 176 -8.03 15.44 -2.89
CA LEU A 176 -7.09 14.37 -2.59
C LEU A 176 -6.27 14.68 -1.34
N CYS A 177 -5.78 15.93 -1.20
CA CYS A 177 -5.04 16.36 -0.02
C CYS A 177 -5.89 16.24 1.26
N GLU A 178 -7.15 16.68 1.21
CA GLU A 178 -8.12 16.55 2.30
C GLU A 178 -8.29 15.08 2.71
N MET A 179 -8.61 14.20 1.75
CA MET A 179 -8.84 12.77 2.04
C MET A 179 -7.59 12.07 2.58
N VAL A 180 -6.40 12.41 2.08
CA VAL A 180 -5.13 11.88 2.60
C VAL A 180 -4.91 12.35 4.05
N ALA A 181 -5.14 13.64 4.34
CA ALA A 181 -4.96 14.17 5.69
C ALA A 181 -5.91 13.50 6.70
N GLU A 182 -7.18 13.31 6.31
CA GLU A 182 -8.18 12.59 7.12
C GLU A 182 -7.73 11.16 7.45
N ARG A 183 -7.35 10.38 6.43
CA ARG A 183 -6.95 8.99 6.62
C ARG A 183 -5.62 8.83 7.37
N ILE A 184 -4.67 9.75 7.16
CA ILE A 184 -3.43 9.78 7.95
C ILE A 184 -3.73 10.10 9.40
N SER A 185 -4.62 11.06 9.67
CA SER A 185 -5.06 11.39 11.03
C SER A 185 -5.65 10.16 11.75
N GLU A 186 -6.53 9.40 11.09
CA GLU A 186 -7.11 8.17 11.66
C GLU A 186 -6.05 7.11 11.98
N LEU A 187 -5.05 6.92 11.10
CA LEU A 187 -3.94 6.00 11.38
C LEU A 187 -3.11 6.47 12.57
N HIS A 188 -2.80 7.76 12.58
CA HIS A 188 -1.92 8.38 13.56
C HIS A 188 -2.56 8.39 14.96
N ALA A 189 -3.89 8.49 15.05
CA ALA A 189 -4.65 8.30 16.29
C ALA A 189 -4.44 6.91 16.91
N THR A 190 -4.10 5.90 16.09
CA THR A 190 -3.74 4.55 16.55
C THR A 190 -2.23 4.31 16.69
N ASN A 191 -1.42 5.38 16.61
CA ASN A 191 0.04 5.39 16.54
C ASN A 191 0.63 4.60 15.36
N VAL A 192 -0.14 4.40 14.29
CA VAL A 192 0.32 3.71 13.08
C VAL A 192 0.84 4.75 12.10
N ILE A 193 2.02 4.51 11.54
CA ILE A 193 2.67 5.40 10.56
C ILE A 193 2.93 4.66 9.25
N ILE A 194 2.84 5.38 8.13
CA ILE A 194 3.22 4.89 6.81
C ILE A 194 4.58 5.46 6.46
N GLY A 195 5.64 4.69 6.72
CA GLY A 195 6.99 5.15 6.42
C GLY A 195 7.20 5.33 4.91
N ARG A 196 7.91 6.41 4.53
CA ARG A 196 8.23 6.75 3.12
C ARG A 196 6.98 6.77 2.23
N PHE A 197 5.96 7.50 2.68
CA PHE A 197 4.75 7.75 1.92
C PHE A 197 5.05 8.35 0.54
N THR A 198 4.33 7.85 -0.46
CA THR A 198 4.27 8.38 -1.83
C THR A 198 2.86 8.22 -2.37
N LEU A 199 2.50 8.88 -3.47
CA LEU A 199 1.19 8.66 -4.10
C LEU A 199 0.97 7.23 -4.59
N ASN A 200 2.05 6.48 -4.89
CA ASN A 200 1.95 5.05 -5.21
C ASN A 200 1.38 4.21 -4.05
N ASN A 201 1.38 4.77 -2.84
CA ASN A 201 0.77 4.18 -1.65
C ASN A 201 -0.72 4.53 -1.52
N ILE A 202 -1.38 5.07 -2.55
CA ILE A 202 -2.80 5.41 -2.52
C ILE A 202 -3.58 4.53 -3.49
N LEU A 203 -4.69 4.01 -2.99
CA LEU A 203 -5.79 3.44 -3.77
C LEU A 203 -7.04 4.28 -3.53
N LEU A 204 -7.55 4.90 -4.59
CA LEU A 204 -8.76 5.72 -4.57
C LEU A 204 -9.97 4.84 -4.90
N GLY A 205 -10.94 4.81 -4.01
CA GLY A 205 -12.30 4.34 -4.31
C GLY A 205 -13.19 5.51 -4.72
N ASN A 206 -14.47 5.24 -4.92
CA ASN A 206 -15.45 6.28 -5.33
C ASN A 206 -15.51 7.48 -4.37
N ASN A 207 -15.38 7.26 -3.07
CA ASN A 207 -15.46 8.30 -2.03
C ASN A 207 -14.49 8.02 -0.87
N ASP A 208 -13.42 7.26 -1.11
CA ASP A 208 -12.50 6.83 -0.06
C ASP A 208 -11.06 6.77 -0.58
N VAL A 209 -10.11 7.01 0.33
CA VAL A 209 -8.67 6.81 0.13
C VAL A 209 -8.27 5.66 1.04
N ARG A 210 -7.63 4.64 0.46
CA ARG A 210 -6.98 3.58 1.23
C ARG A 210 -5.49 3.60 0.97
N PHE A 211 -4.72 3.45 2.02
CA PHE A 211 -3.28 3.31 1.88
C PHE A 211 -2.89 1.89 1.53
N THR A 212 -1.98 1.76 0.57
CA THR A 212 -1.52 0.49 0.01
C THR A 212 0.01 0.42 0.06
N ASP A 213 0.57 -0.74 -0.29
CA ASP A 213 2.00 -1.04 -0.14
C ASP A 213 2.49 -0.76 1.30
N LEU A 214 1.81 -1.42 2.23
CA LEU A 214 1.98 -1.26 3.68
C LEU A 214 3.23 -1.94 4.25
N ARG A 215 4.20 -2.29 3.40
CA ARG A 215 5.46 -2.93 3.85
C ARG A 215 6.27 -2.04 4.78
N LYS A 216 6.00 -0.74 4.76
CA LYS A 216 6.62 0.27 5.61
C LYS A 216 5.70 0.76 6.72
N LEU A 217 4.57 0.08 6.95
CA LEU A 217 3.68 0.36 8.06
C LEU A 217 4.39 0.02 9.38
N ARG A 218 4.35 0.92 10.34
CA ARG A 218 4.99 0.75 11.67
C ARG A 218 4.09 1.28 12.75
N VAL A 219 4.31 0.80 13.98
CA VAL A 219 3.68 1.38 15.18
C VAL A 219 4.73 2.23 15.89
N SER A 220 4.46 3.52 16.04
CA SER A 220 5.30 4.40 16.84
C SER A 220 4.99 4.22 18.33
N ARG A 221 6.02 4.28 19.17
CA ARG A 221 5.86 4.35 20.63
C ARG A 221 5.82 5.79 21.16
N LYS A 222 6.18 6.76 20.33
CA LYS A 222 6.26 8.17 20.68
C LYS A 222 5.28 8.96 19.80
N ARG A 223 4.34 9.67 20.42
CA ARG A 223 3.32 10.43 19.68
C ARG A 223 3.96 11.61 18.94
N SER A 224 4.99 12.23 19.51
CA SER A 224 5.72 13.31 18.83
C SER A 224 6.26 12.89 17.45
N PHE A 225 6.73 11.64 17.31
CA PHE A 225 7.28 11.15 16.04
C PHE A 225 6.21 11.00 14.96
N VAL A 226 4.97 10.71 15.35
CA VAL A 226 3.84 10.57 14.44
C VAL A 226 3.51 11.92 13.77
N ILE A 227 3.72 13.03 14.48
CA ILE A 227 3.56 14.40 13.94
C ILE A 227 4.66 14.73 12.92
N ASP A 228 5.90 14.28 13.17
CA ASP A 228 7.01 14.45 12.23
C ASP A 228 6.77 13.68 10.91
N GLU A 229 6.15 12.49 10.97
CA GLU A 229 5.72 11.74 9.78
C GLU A 229 4.58 12.46 9.02
N PHE A 230 3.59 13.02 9.74
CA PHE A 230 2.52 13.80 9.10
C PHE A 230 3.06 15.02 8.33
N LYS A 231 4.00 15.77 8.93
CA LYS A 231 4.67 16.88 8.23
C LYS A 231 5.38 16.43 6.97
N SER A 232 6.11 15.31 7.04
CA SER A 232 6.83 14.75 5.90
C SER A 232 5.88 14.41 4.74
N ILE A 233 4.67 13.94 5.06
CA ILE A 233 3.60 13.69 4.08
C ILE A 233 3.13 15.00 3.45
N LEU A 234 2.84 16.03 4.23
CA LEU A 234 2.41 17.33 3.70
C LEU A 234 3.49 18.00 2.85
N GLN A 235 4.75 17.95 3.29
CA GLN A 235 5.90 18.42 2.51
C GLN A 235 5.98 17.72 1.16
N TYR A 236 5.80 16.40 1.14
CA TYR A 236 5.77 15.63 -0.10
C TYR A 236 4.61 16.05 -1.01
N LEU A 237 3.37 16.14 -0.50
CA LEU A 237 2.20 16.54 -1.28
C LEU A 237 2.32 17.95 -1.86
N PHE A 238 2.93 18.88 -1.10
CA PHE A 238 3.22 20.23 -1.57
C PHE A 238 4.29 20.21 -2.66
N ALA A 239 5.40 19.49 -2.45
CA ALA A 239 6.53 19.43 -3.39
C ALA A 239 6.16 18.86 -4.76
N ILE A 240 5.22 17.91 -4.81
CA ILE A 240 4.74 17.31 -6.08
C ILE A 240 3.56 18.07 -6.70
N GLY A 241 3.16 19.20 -6.13
CA GLY A 241 2.08 20.04 -6.66
C GLY A 241 0.68 19.42 -6.55
N VAL A 242 0.45 18.57 -5.54
CA VAL A 242 -0.90 18.11 -5.14
C VAL A 242 -1.53 19.09 -4.16
N ALA A 243 -0.77 19.60 -3.19
CA ALA A 243 -1.27 20.53 -2.20
C ALA A 243 -0.84 21.97 -2.51
N SER A 244 -1.79 22.91 -2.44
CA SER A 244 -1.48 24.35 -2.33
C SER A 244 -1.13 24.71 -0.89
N ARG A 245 -0.69 25.95 -0.64
CA ARG A 245 -0.43 26.40 0.73
C ARG A 245 -1.71 26.37 1.56
N GLU A 246 -2.83 26.82 0.97
CA GLU A 246 -4.16 26.78 1.59
C GLU A 246 -4.56 25.36 1.99
N ASP A 247 -4.31 24.37 1.14
CA ASP A 247 -4.61 22.97 1.44
C ASP A 247 -3.78 22.45 2.64
N VAL A 248 -2.50 22.81 2.69
CA VAL A 248 -1.59 22.46 3.81
C VAL A 248 -2.10 23.07 5.12
N TYR A 249 -2.53 24.34 5.13
CA TYR A 249 -3.10 24.97 6.33
C TYR A 249 -4.33 24.24 6.84
N CYS A 250 -5.28 23.95 5.93
CA CYS A 250 -6.49 23.22 6.28
C CYS A 250 -6.18 21.83 6.83
N ALA A 251 -5.23 21.12 6.22
CA ALA A 251 -4.80 19.79 6.67
C ALA A 251 -4.16 19.83 8.06
N ILE A 252 -3.29 20.81 8.35
CA ILE A 252 -2.67 20.97 9.67
C ILE A 252 -3.73 21.28 10.73
N ALA A 253 -4.64 22.23 10.44
CA ALA A 253 -5.70 22.60 11.38
C ALA A 253 -6.61 21.41 11.70
N TYR A 254 -7.03 20.66 10.68
CA TYR A 254 -7.80 19.44 10.85
C TYR A 254 -7.04 18.41 11.70
N TYR A 255 -5.78 18.12 11.34
CA TYR A 255 -4.99 17.11 12.00
C TYR A 255 -4.72 17.44 13.47
N ALA A 256 -4.41 18.72 13.78
CA ALA A 256 -4.17 19.19 15.14
C ALA A 256 -5.42 19.04 16.02
N ALA A 257 -6.61 19.34 15.48
CA ALA A 257 -7.86 19.14 16.19
C ALA A 257 -8.17 17.66 16.45
N GLN A 258 -7.77 16.74 15.56
CA GLN A 258 -8.02 15.30 15.72
C GLN A 258 -6.96 14.59 16.58
N ASN A 259 -5.74 15.13 16.69
CA ASN A 259 -4.60 14.52 17.38
C ASN A 259 -4.01 15.43 18.46
N GLU A 260 -4.88 16.16 19.17
CA GLU A 260 -4.53 17.21 20.14
C GLU A 260 -3.40 16.80 21.10
N ASP A 261 -3.56 15.71 21.86
CA ASP A 261 -2.53 15.24 22.80
C ASP A 261 -1.15 15.05 22.16
N GLY A 262 -1.12 14.46 20.96
CA GLY A 262 0.13 14.17 20.26
C GLY A 262 0.80 15.43 19.73
N CYS A 263 -0.02 16.39 19.30
CA CYS A 263 0.39 17.71 18.87
C CYS A 263 0.94 18.55 20.03
N GLU A 264 0.31 18.50 21.21
CA GLU A 264 0.81 19.17 22.43
C GLU A 264 2.15 18.58 22.89
N GLU A 265 2.26 17.25 22.95
CA GLU A 265 3.52 16.56 23.28
C GLU A 265 4.63 16.97 22.32
N TRP A 266 4.34 16.97 21.01
CA TRP A 266 5.28 17.39 19.99
C TRP A 266 5.71 18.86 20.14
N TYR A 267 4.77 19.76 20.37
CA TYR A 267 5.07 21.19 20.53
C TYR A 267 5.97 21.42 21.73
N GLN A 268 5.67 20.78 22.86
CA GLN A 268 6.47 20.86 24.07
C GLN A 268 7.88 20.30 23.86
N ASP A 269 8.02 19.19 23.15
CA ASP A 269 9.32 18.60 22.80
C ASP A 269 10.17 19.53 21.93
N LYS A 270 9.55 20.27 20.99
CA LYS A 270 10.27 21.15 20.06
C LYS A 270 10.62 22.51 20.65
N THR A 271 9.75 23.06 21.50
CA THR A 271 9.88 24.45 21.98
C THR A 271 10.30 24.54 23.45
N GLY A 272 10.17 23.45 24.22
CA GLY A 272 10.33 23.45 25.67
C GLY A 272 9.20 24.16 26.42
N LYS A 273 8.11 24.55 25.75
CA LYS A 273 7.00 25.31 26.32
C LYS A 273 5.66 24.63 26.01
N LYS A 274 4.64 24.93 26.81
CA LYS A 274 3.25 24.59 26.45
C LYS A 274 2.75 25.55 25.38
N ALA A 275 1.99 25.04 24.43
CA ALA A 275 1.32 25.86 23.42
C ALA A 275 0.27 26.77 24.07
N ALA A 276 0.05 27.96 23.49
CA ALA A 276 -1.00 28.86 23.95
C ALA A 276 -2.40 28.35 23.55
N ASP A 277 -2.52 27.84 22.33
CA ASP A 277 -3.73 27.24 21.75
C ASP A 277 -3.36 26.33 20.56
N GLN A 278 -4.37 25.74 19.90
CA GLN A 278 -4.18 24.89 18.73
C GLN A 278 -3.64 25.65 17.50
N LEU A 279 -3.87 26.97 17.42
CA LEU A 279 -3.37 27.78 16.31
C LEU A 279 -1.86 27.98 16.43
N ASP A 280 -1.34 28.16 17.64
CA ASP A 280 0.09 28.20 17.92
C ASP A 280 0.79 26.91 17.48
N ILE A 281 0.18 25.75 17.77
CA ILE A 281 0.70 24.46 17.28
C ILE A 281 0.66 24.38 15.76
N ALA A 282 -0.48 24.72 15.15
CA ALA A 282 -0.64 24.69 13.69
C ALA A 282 0.39 25.60 12.98
N SER A 283 0.56 26.83 13.45
CA SER A 283 1.56 27.78 12.93
C SER A 283 2.99 27.24 13.08
N ARG A 284 3.29 26.52 14.17
CA ARG A 284 4.62 25.94 14.35
C ARG A 284 4.88 24.77 13.40
N ILE A 285 3.89 23.89 13.22
CA ILE A 285 3.96 22.78 12.26
C ILE A 285 4.18 23.32 10.84
N GLU A 286 3.43 24.37 10.48
CA GLU A 286 3.53 25.04 9.19
C GLU A 286 4.92 25.63 8.94
N GLN A 287 5.50 26.34 9.92
CA GLN A 287 6.86 26.87 9.82
C GLN A 287 7.88 25.79 9.49
N GLU A 288 7.77 24.62 10.11
CA GLU A 288 8.68 23.49 9.85
C GLU A 288 8.43 22.79 8.51
N ILE A 289 7.22 22.90 7.93
CA ILE A 289 6.93 22.35 6.60
C ILE A 289 7.64 23.17 5.52
N TYR A 290 7.69 24.50 5.68
CA TYR A 290 8.26 25.42 4.68
C TYR A 290 9.71 25.85 4.92
N SER A 291 10.32 25.46 6.04
CA SER A 291 11.74 25.71 6.36
C SER A 291 12.67 24.77 5.60
#